data_AF-A0A166WLN5-F1
#
_entry.id   AF-A0A166WLN5-F1
#
_cell.length_a   1.000
_cell.length_b   1.000
_cell.length_c   1.000
_cell.angle_alpha   90.00
_cell.angle_beta   90.00
_cell.angle_gamma   90.00
#
_symmetry.space_group_name_H-M   'P 1'
#
loop_
_entity.id
_entity.type
_entity.pdbx_description
1 polymer ?
#
loop_
_entity_poly.entity_id
_entity_poly.type
_entity_poly.pdbx_seq_one_letter_code
_entity_poly.pdbx_strand_id
1 'polypeptide(L)'
;MALHAANESSCLPDRFNLDSSWTSSFSGRFNSHVVAVLVSLLLGYVAYRSKQKGDIPSIRCWPSFFPTIFDRLSYNDQAPNLIKHGYQKYRDQPFKLLKMDMDLVVIPLKYASELRAVTSDKLDPLTASFDDNAGDVTGILLGSELHTHAIQRRLTPRLPKIIPMIMDELTLSFKQVLPAEDDSWFPVNPYEMVLHLSSRAAARVFVGEPICRDEIFLKTTASYSRNVFDSISTSRRLGLLLTSFLGTWVPAVREAREQLLYIQTLLAGEVKRRRERPKETHDDFLQWCMDLARTEEEAEPKSLAHRTLGILSMAVVHTTAMASTHLLFDIISDADLADSLREEQKSLLKDGWDSITQQSMLEMKQLDSLMRESQRVNPVGECMLTRFALSDLMATTNIEF
;
A
#
# COMPACT_ATOMS: atom_id res chain seq x y z
N MET A 1 -26.04 49.77 2.61
CA MET A 1 -25.32 50.98 3.05
C MET A 1 -25.10 51.85 1.82
N ALA A 2 -25.72 53.04 1.78
CA ALA A 2 -25.65 54.19 0.84
C ALA A 2 -25.53 53.92 -0.69
N LEU A 3 -26.53 54.23 -1.54
CA LEU A 3 -27.03 55.53 -2.05
C LEU A 3 -26.10 56.24 -3.05
N HIS A 4 -26.52 56.37 -4.32
CA HIS A 4 -26.93 57.67 -4.86
C HIS A 4 -27.72 57.55 -6.18
N ALA A 5 -28.81 58.32 -6.24
CA ALA A 5 -29.65 58.56 -7.40
C ALA A 5 -29.17 59.80 -8.18
N ALA A 6 -29.52 59.89 -9.46
CA ALA A 6 -29.93 61.14 -10.09
C ALA A 6 -30.81 60.84 -11.31
N ASN A 7 -31.95 61.51 -11.32
CA ASN A 7 -33.00 61.53 -12.32
C ASN A 7 -32.82 62.84 -13.10
N GLU A 8 -32.91 62.84 -14.42
CA GLU A 8 -33.22 64.08 -15.15
C GLU A 8 -33.88 63.76 -16.49
N SER A 9 -34.94 64.52 -16.75
CA SER A 9 -35.91 64.37 -17.81
C SER A 9 -35.71 65.43 -18.89
N SER A 10 -36.23 65.11 -20.08
CA SER A 10 -36.99 65.99 -21.01
C SER A 10 -36.43 66.28 -22.41
N CYS A 11 -37.40 66.31 -23.33
CA CYS A 11 -37.45 66.91 -24.67
C CYS A 11 -37.20 66.00 -25.89
N LEU A 12 -38.32 65.49 -26.44
CA LEU A 12 -38.54 65.08 -27.84
C LEU A 12 -38.46 66.31 -28.79
N PRO A 13 -38.22 66.11 -30.11
CA PRO A 13 -39.37 65.99 -31.01
C PRO A 13 -39.25 64.92 -32.10
N ASP A 14 -40.43 64.59 -32.63
CA ASP A 14 -40.77 63.58 -33.62
C ASP A 14 -39.97 63.61 -34.93
N ARG A 15 -39.66 62.40 -35.42
CA ARG A 15 -40.13 61.83 -36.70
C ARG A 15 -39.13 60.78 -37.18
N PHE A 16 -39.50 59.51 -37.15
CA PHE A 16 -39.28 58.55 -38.23
C PHE A 16 -40.06 57.28 -37.87
N ASN A 17 -41.25 57.15 -38.46
CA ASN A 17 -41.97 55.88 -38.52
C ASN A 17 -41.09 54.89 -39.29
N LEU A 18 -40.52 53.91 -38.58
CA LEU A 18 -39.90 52.73 -39.18
C LEU A 18 -40.67 51.52 -38.65
N ASP A 19 -41.17 50.74 -39.60
CA ASP A 19 -41.97 49.52 -39.43
C ASP A 19 -41.46 48.62 -38.30
N SER A 20 -42.36 48.23 -37.41
CA SER A 20 -42.16 47.27 -36.33
C SER A 20 -42.14 45.79 -36.79
N SER A 21 -41.74 45.52 -38.03
CA SER A 21 -41.78 44.16 -38.62
C SER A 21 -40.45 43.40 -38.58
N TRP A 22 -39.37 43.95 -38.02
CA TRP A 22 -38.03 43.33 -38.09
C TRP A 22 -37.38 42.88 -36.77
N THR A 23 -37.94 43.18 -35.59
CA THR A 23 -37.29 42.84 -34.29
C THR A 23 -37.88 41.62 -33.56
N SER A 24 -38.96 41.01 -34.06
CA SER A 24 -39.58 39.85 -33.42
C SER A 24 -39.07 38.48 -33.89
N SER A 25 -38.24 38.43 -34.95
CA SER A 25 -37.79 37.16 -35.55
C SER A 25 -36.40 36.68 -35.07
N PHE A 26 -35.55 37.58 -34.56
CA PHE A 26 -34.15 37.25 -34.27
C PHE A 26 -33.88 36.83 -32.81
N SER A 27 -34.67 37.31 -31.84
CA SER A 27 -34.52 36.97 -30.40
C SER A 27 -35.11 35.62 -30.02
N GLY A 28 -36.18 35.19 -30.71
CA GLY A 28 -36.85 33.91 -30.45
C GLY A 28 -36.03 32.69 -30.90
N ARG A 29 -35.32 32.80 -32.03
CA ARG A 29 -34.52 31.69 -32.59
C ARG A 29 -33.23 31.45 -31.82
N PHE A 30 -32.49 32.50 -31.45
CA PHE A 30 -31.24 32.36 -30.70
C PHE A 30 -31.47 31.73 -29.31
N ASN A 31 -32.52 32.16 -28.59
CA ASN A 31 -32.91 31.55 -27.32
C ASN A 31 -33.38 30.10 -27.50
N SER A 32 -34.10 29.78 -28.58
CA SER A 32 -34.55 28.40 -28.83
C SER A 32 -33.39 27.42 -29.06
N HIS A 33 -32.31 27.85 -29.72
CA HIS A 33 -31.13 27.01 -29.94
C HIS A 33 -30.32 26.80 -28.65
N VAL A 34 -30.15 27.84 -27.83
CA VAL A 34 -29.48 27.72 -26.52
C VAL A 34 -30.28 26.82 -25.58
N VAL A 35 -31.60 27.00 -25.52
CA VAL A 35 -32.49 26.13 -24.73
C VAL A 35 -32.46 24.70 -25.25
N ALA A 36 -32.46 24.48 -26.57
CA ALA A 36 -32.35 23.14 -27.15
C ALA A 36 -31.02 22.48 -26.80
N VAL A 37 -29.90 23.19 -26.86
CA VAL A 37 -28.58 22.65 -26.47
C VAL A 37 -28.55 22.30 -24.98
N LEU A 38 -29.07 23.16 -24.10
CA LEU A 38 -29.14 22.89 -22.67
C LEU A 38 -30.05 21.71 -22.35
N VAL A 39 -31.19 21.58 -23.02
CA VAL A 39 -32.11 20.45 -22.88
C VAL A 39 -31.48 19.17 -23.44
N SER A 40 -30.74 19.22 -24.56
CA SER A 40 -30.00 18.06 -25.08
C SER A 40 -28.85 17.63 -24.18
N LEU A 41 -28.14 18.58 -23.56
CA LEU A 41 -27.12 18.28 -22.55
C LEU A 41 -27.74 17.71 -21.28
N LEU A 42 -28.90 18.23 -20.84
CA LEU A 42 -29.63 17.72 -19.68
C LEU A 42 -30.18 16.32 -19.96
N LEU A 43 -30.78 16.08 -21.12
CA LEU A 43 -31.27 14.76 -21.55
C LEU A 43 -30.12 13.79 -21.76
N GLY A 44 -29.00 14.23 -22.32
CA GLY A 44 -27.76 13.45 -22.42
C GLY A 44 -27.21 13.09 -21.04
N TYR A 45 -27.22 14.03 -20.09
CA TYR A 45 -26.82 13.80 -18.70
C TYR A 45 -27.78 12.87 -17.95
N VAL A 46 -29.09 13.01 -18.14
CA VAL A 46 -30.11 12.13 -17.57
C VAL A 46 -30.03 10.73 -18.18
N ALA A 47 -29.81 10.61 -19.48
CA ALA A 47 -29.61 9.33 -20.15
C ALA A 47 -28.30 8.65 -19.72
N TYR A 48 -27.22 9.43 -19.56
CA TYR A 48 -25.94 8.96 -19.00
C TYR A 48 -26.10 8.48 -17.55
N ARG A 49 -26.76 9.26 -16.69
CA ARG A 49 -27.12 8.89 -15.31
C ARG A 49 -28.06 7.68 -15.26
N SER A 50 -28.99 7.56 -16.20
CA SER A 50 -29.91 6.42 -16.29
C SER A 50 -29.21 5.15 -16.76
N LYS A 51 -28.14 5.25 -17.57
CA LYS A 51 -27.28 4.11 -17.93
C LYS A 51 -26.43 3.63 -16.75
N GLN A 52 -26.08 4.51 -15.81
CA GLN A 52 -25.38 4.15 -14.56
C GLN A 52 -26.26 3.50 -13.49
N LYS A 53 -27.57 3.31 -13.73
CA LYS A 53 -28.55 2.93 -12.69
C LYS A 53 -28.47 1.46 -12.21
N GLY A 54 -27.37 0.77 -12.49
CA GLY A 54 -27.01 -0.54 -11.95
C GLY A 54 -25.49 -0.71 -11.76
N ASP A 55 -24.75 0.41 -11.74
CA ASP A 55 -23.29 0.44 -11.70
C ASP A 55 -22.84 0.92 -10.30
N ILE A 56 -21.78 0.33 -9.74
CA ILE A 56 -21.30 0.61 -8.39
C ILE A 56 -21.02 2.12 -8.22
N PRO A 57 -21.55 2.77 -7.16
CA PRO A 57 -21.43 4.22 -7.00
C PRO A 57 -19.95 4.63 -6.87
N SER A 58 -19.53 5.57 -7.72
CA SER A 58 -18.16 6.11 -7.68
C SER A 58 -18.05 7.31 -6.74
N ILE A 59 -17.03 7.33 -5.88
CA ILE A 59 -16.68 8.51 -5.10
C ILE A 59 -15.86 9.46 -5.96
N ARG A 60 -16.25 10.73 -5.94
CA ARG A 60 -15.61 11.80 -6.71
C ARG A 60 -15.07 12.85 -5.75
N CYS A 61 -13.82 13.27 -5.96
CA CYS A 61 -13.21 14.44 -5.33
C CYS A 61 -13.69 15.72 -6.02
N TRP A 62 -13.86 15.66 -7.35
CA TRP A 62 -14.27 16.80 -8.16
C TRP A 62 -15.77 16.80 -8.42
N PRO A 63 -16.39 17.99 -8.62
CA PRO A 63 -17.79 18.07 -9.02
C PRO A 63 -18.09 17.21 -10.25
N SER A 64 -19.29 16.63 -10.34
CA SER A 64 -19.62 15.63 -11.37
C SER A 64 -19.48 16.10 -12.83
N PHE A 65 -19.41 17.41 -13.07
CA PHE A 65 -19.18 17.98 -14.41
C PHE A 65 -17.70 18.00 -14.83
N PHE A 66 -16.77 17.83 -13.89
CA PHE A 66 -15.36 17.65 -14.22
C PHE A 66 -15.13 16.23 -14.79
N PRO A 67 -14.25 16.09 -15.80
CA PRO A 67 -13.81 14.79 -16.30
C PRO A 67 -13.23 13.89 -15.20
N THR A 68 -13.47 12.58 -15.29
CA THR A 68 -13.00 11.58 -14.31
C THR A 68 -11.48 11.50 -14.18
N ILE A 69 -10.73 11.97 -15.17
CA ILE A 69 -9.26 12.01 -15.13
C ILE A 69 -8.75 12.86 -13.96
N PHE A 70 -9.46 13.92 -13.56
CA PHE A 70 -9.06 14.74 -12.42
C PHE A 70 -9.16 13.97 -11.10
N ASP A 71 -10.19 13.13 -10.94
CA ASP A 71 -10.30 12.24 -9.77
C ASP A 71 -9.19 11.20 -9.76
N ARG A 72 -8.89 10.60 -10.94
CA ARG A 72 -7.80 9.62 -11.07
C ARG A 72 -6.45 10.21 -10.70
N LEU A 73 -6.13 11.42 -11.20
CA LEU A 73 -4.90 12.14 -10.88
C LEU A 73 -4.80 12.52 -9.39
N SER A 74 -5.94 12.85 -8.77
CA SER A 74 -5.99 13.28 -7.36
C SER A 74 -6.01 12.09 -6.39
N TYR A 75 -6.18 10.86 -6.88
CA TYR A 75 -6.39 9.69 -6.03
C TYR A 75 -5.26 9.47 -5.04
N ASN A 76 -4.00 9.50 -5.48
CA ASN A 76 -2.87 9.17 -4.60
C ASN A 76 -2.74 10.14 -3.41
N ASP A 77 -3.08 11.41 -3.60
CA ASP A 77 -2.99 12.43 -2.55
C ASP A 77 -4.23 12.44 -1.63
N GLN A 78 -5.36 11.94 -2.12
CA GLN A 78 -6.66 11.97 -1.41
C GLN A 78 -7.19 10.60 -1.00
N ALA A 79 -6.46 9.51 -1.26
CA ALA A 79 -6.96 8.15 -1.09
C ALA A 79 -7.55 7.88 0.31
N PRO A 80 -6.88 8.21 1.44
CA PRO A 80 -7.46 7.99 2.77
C PRO A 80 -8.78 8.76 2.97
N ASN A 81 -8.85 10.00 2.51
CA ASN A 81 -10.06 10.83 2.60
C ASN A 81 -11.20 10.27 1.74
N LEU A 82 -10.89 9.80 0.53
CA LEU A 82 -11.88 9.22 -0.40
C LEU A 82 -12.42 7.89 0.14
N ILE A 83 -11.56 7.04 0.70
CA ILE A 83 -11.97 5.80 1.36
C ILE A 83 -12.89 6.12 2.54
N LYS A 84 -12.48 7.04 3.41
CA LYS A 84 -13.28 7.47 4.58
C LYS A 84 -14.64 8.05 4.16
N HIS A 85 -14.67 8.91 3.14
CA HIS A 85 -15.90 9.49 2.62
C HIS A 85 -16.82 8.43 2.01
N GLY A 86 -16.25 7.50 1.23
CA GLY A 86 -16.98 6.37 0.67
C GLY A 86 -17.57 5.47 1.74
N TYR A 87 -16.78 5.13 2.76
CA TYR A 87 -17.22 4.33 3.90
C TYR A 87 -18.36 5.01 4.68
N GLN A 88 -18.27 6.33 4.92
CA GLN A 88 -19.33 7.07 5.61
C GLN A 88 -20.63 7.11 4.82
N LYS A 89 -20.56 7.15 3.49
CA LYS A 89 -21.72 7.29 2.60
C LYS A 89 -22.36 5.95 2.20
N TYR A 90 -21.53 4.92 2.01
CA TYR A 90 -21.93 3.61 1.49
C TYR A 90 -21.46 2.48 2.42
N ARG A 91 -21.61 2.65 3.74
CA ARG A 91 -21.09 1.71 4.75
C ARG A 91 -21.38 0.23 4.46
N ASP A 92 -22.60 -0.06 4.04
CA ASP A 92 -23.10 -1.42 3.82
C ASP A 92 -23.23 -1.80 2.33
N GLN A 93 -22.70 -0.97 1.42
CA GLN A 93 -22.78 -1.15 -0.02
C GLN A 93 -21.39 -1.01 -0.66
N PRO A 94 -21.08 -1.74 -1.75
CA PRO A 94 -19.87 -1.49 -2.50
C PRO A 94 -19.81 -0.06 -3.05
N PHE A 95 -18.62 0.51 -3.12
CA PHE A 95 -18.38 1.78 -3.80
C PHE A 95 -17.04 1.75 -4.56
N LYS A 96 -16.91 2.61 -5.56
CA LYS A 96 -15.78 2.64 -6.47
C LYS A 96 -14.91 3.87 -6.27
N LEU A 97 -13.61 3.67 -6.27
CA LEU A 97 -12.58 4.70 -6.26
C LEU A 97 -11.85 4.67 -7.61
N LEU A 98 -11.65 5.84 -8.18
CA LEU A 98 -11.05 5.98 -9.51
C LEU A 98 -9.53 6.17 -9.34
N LYS A 99 -8.71 5.15 -9.66
CA LYS A 99 -7.25 5.25 -9.68
C LYS A 99 -6.75 5.53 -11.11
N MET A 100 -5.48 5.89 -11.29
CA MET A 100 -4.92 6.11 -12.64
C MET A 100 -4.81 4.83 -13.49
N ASP A 101 -4.46 3.72 -12.84
CA ASP A 101 -4.23 2.40 -13.42
C ASP A 101 -5.53 1.60 -13.59
N MET A 102 -6.43 1.67 -12.60
CA MET A 102 -7.66 0.87 -12.57
C MET A 102 -8.77 1.50 -11.73
N ASP A 103 -9.95 0.90 -11.74
CA ASP A 103 -10.99 1.23 -10.76
C ASP A 103 -10.85 0.30 -9.54
N LEU A 104 -10.82 0.86 -8.33
CA LEU A 104 -10.80 0.09 -7.08
C LEU A 104 -12.20 0.01 -6.49
N VAL A 105 -12.75 -1.20 -6.39
CA VAL A 105 -14.04 -1.44 -5.73
C VAL A 105 -13.80 -1.79 -4.27
N VAL A 106 -14.30 -0.95 -3.37
CA VAL A 106 -14.26 -1.19 -1.92
C VAL A 106 -15.53 -1.94 -1.53
N ILE A 107 -15.34 -3.12 -0.93
CA ILE A 107 -16.43 -4.03 -0.57
C ILE A 107 -16.62 -4.03 0.96
N PRO A 108 -17.86 -3.95 1.47
CA PRO A 108 -18.12 -4.03 2.90
C PRO A 108 -17.60 -5.32 3.55
N LEU A 109 -17.11 -5.20 4.79
CA LEU A 109 -16.47 -6.30 5.53
C LEU A 109 -17.38 -7.53 5.72
N LYS A 110 -18.71 -7.35 5.70
CA LYS A 110 -19.69 -8.45 5.81
C LYS A 110 -19.52 -9.53 4.72
N TYR A 111 -18.95 -9.17 3.58
CA TYR A 111 -18.69 -10.08 2.47
C TYR A 111 -17.29 -10.72 2.50
N ALA A 112 -16.46 -10.41 3.50
CA ALA A 112 -15.08 -10.88 3.54
C ALA A 112 -14.95 -12.41 3.62
N SER A 113 -15.88 -13.09 4.31
CA SER A 113 -15.91 -14.56 4.36
C SER A 113 -16.22 -15.16 3.00
N GLU A 114 -17.17 -14.59 2.26
CA GLU A 114 -17.54 -15.01 0.91
C GLU A 114 -16.37 -14.80 -0.06
N LEU A 115 -15.75 -13.62 -0.06
CA LEU A 115 -14.61 -13.30 -0.93
C LEU A 115 -13.40 -14.20 -0.68
N ARG A 116 -13.17 -14.65 0.57
CA ARG A 116 -12.10 -15.60 0.90
C ARG A 116 -12.37 -17.00 0.38
N ALA A 117 -13.62 -17.38 0.19
CA ALA A 117 -14.01 -18.69 -0.32
C ALA A 117 -13.96 -18.76 -1.85
N VAL A 118 -13.92 -17.61 -2.54
CA VAL A 118 -13.79 -17.55 -3.99
C VAL A 118 -12.38 -17.97 -4.40
N THR A 119 -12.32 -18.77 -5.46
CA THR A 119 -11.09 -19.34 -6.01
C THR A 119 -10.31 -18.31 -6.84
N SER A 120 -8.99 -18.54 -6.98
CA SER A 120 -8.05 -17.60 -7.60
C SER A 120 -8.25 -17.39 -9.11
N ASP A 121 -8.99 -18.27 -9.77
CA ASP A 121 -9.43 -18.13 -11.18
C ASP A 121 -10.44 -16.98 -11.37
N LYS A 122 -11.10 -16.54 -10.29
CA LYS A 122 -12.03 -15.40 -10.30
C LYS A 122 -11.46 -14.18 -9.59
N LEU A 123 -10.86 -14.40 -8.42
CA LEU A 123 -10.28 -13.35 -7.58
C LEU A 123 -8.81 -13.65 -7.33
N ASP A 124 -7.94 -13.05 -8.14
CA ASP A 124 -6.50 -13.31 -8.07
C ASP A 124 -5.78 -12.35 -7.10
N PRO A 125 -5.24 -12.84 -5.97
CA PRO A 125 -4.44 -12.02 -5.06
C PRO A 125 -3.03 -11.71 -5.61
N LEU A 126 -2.47 -12.54 -6.50
CA LEU A 126 -1.11 -12.33 -7.01
C LEU A 126 -1.08 -11.16 -7.98
N THR A 127 -1.98 -11.13 -8.96
CA THR A 127 -2.11 -9.99 -9.88
C THR A 127 -2.42 -8.70 -9.10
N ALA A 128 -3.30 -8.76 -8.09
CA ALA A 128 -3.55 -7.60 -7.23
C ALA A 128 -2.29 -7.08 -6.53
N SER A 129 -1.49 -7.99 -5.95
CA SER A 129 -0.24 -7.62 -5.29
C SER A 129 0.80 -7.10 -6.27
N PHE A 130 0.88 -7.68 -7.47
CA PHE A 130 1.75 -7.21 -8.55
C PHE A 130 1.40 -5.77 -8.96
N ASP A 131 0.12 -5.50 -9.20
CA ASP A 131 -0.38 -4.16 -9.57
C ASP A 131 -0.21 -3.14 -8.43
N ASP A 132 -0.49 -3.55 -7.18
CA ASP A 132 -0.30 -2.71 -6.00
C ASP A 132 1.17 -2.31 -5.77
N ASN A 133 2.12 -3.11 -6.27
CA ASN A 133 3.56 -2.82 -6.24
C ASN A 133 4.07 -2.19 -7.55
N ALA A 134 3.18 -1.78 -8.46
CA ALA A 134 3.50 -1.33 -9.82
C ALA A 134 4.50 -2.27 -10.51
N GLY A 135 4.17 -3.57 -10.53
CA GLY A 135 5.05 -4.65 -10.98
C GLY A 135 5.63 -4.46 -12.38
N ASP A 136 4.89 -3.81 -13.29
CA ASP A 136 5.40 -3.45 -14.62
C ASP A 136 6.65 -2.54 -14.58
N VAL A 137 6.79 -1.73 -13.53
CA VAL A 137 7.91 -0.80 -13.34
C VAL A 137 8.97 -1.41 -12.42
N THR A 138 8.54 -2.08 -11.35
CA THR A 138 9.43 -2.53 -10.26
C THR A 138 9.92 -3.96 -10.45
N GLY A 139 9.20 -4.79 -11.20
CA GLY A 139 9.46 -6.21 -11.41
C GLY A 139 9.21 -7.08 -10.19
N ILE A 140 8.64 -6.54 -9.11
CA ILE A 140 8.47 -7.23 -7.82
C ILE A 140 7.33 -8.26 -7.89
N LEU A 141 7.52 -9.42 -7.24
CA LEU A 141 6.53 -10.51 -7.11
C LEU A 141 6.09 -11.15 -8.44
N LEU A 142 7.04 -11.47 -9.31
CA LEU A 142 6.78 -12.22 -10.54
C LEU A 142 6.15 -13.61 -10.23
N GLY A 143 4.87 -13.75 -10.62
CA GLY A 143 4.18 -14.94 -11.15
C GLY A 143 4.22 -16.26 -10.38
N SER A 144 4.73 -16.32 -9.14
CA SER A 144 4.90 -17.58 -8.42
C SER A 144 4.62 -17.49 -6.93
N GLU A 145 3.89 -18.50 -6.44
CA GLU A 145 3.49 -18.70 -5.05
C GLU A 145 4.61 -19.30 -4.17
N LEU A 146 5.83 -19.48 -4.70
CA LEU A 146 6.94 -20.12 -3.98
C LEU A 146 7.21 -19.47 -2.61
N HIS A 147 7.21 -18.14 -2.57
CA HIS A 147 7.42 -17.38 -1.35
C HIS A 147 6.32 -17.63 -0.30
N THR A 148 5.05 -17.59 -0.71
CA THR A 148 3.90 -17.91 0.15
C THR A 148 4.05 -19.30 0.76
N HIS A 149 4.39 -20.29 -0.08
CA HIS A 149 4.59 -21.67 0.35
C HIS A 149 5.78 -21.79 1.32
N ALA A 150 6.89 -21.10 1.06
CA ALA A 150 8.04 -21.10 1.94
C ALA A 150 7.70 -20.52 3.33
N ILE A 151 7.01 -19.39 3.39
CA ILE A 151 6.55 -18.79 4.66
C ILE A 151 5.63 -19.77 5.40
N GLN A 152 4.55 -20.24 4.75
CA GLN A 152 3.53 -21.07 5.41
C GLN A 152 4.08 -22.42 5.87
N ARG A 153 4.94 -23.06 5.08
CA ARG A 153 5.45 -24.41 5.37
C ARG A 153 6.67 -24.43 6.28
N ARG A 154 7.47 -23.36 6.29
CA ARG A 154 8.76 -23.36 7.00
C ARG A 154 8.82 -22.35 8.13
N LEU A 155 8.29 -21.13 7.98
CA LEU A 155 8.43 -20.08 8.99
C LEU A 155 7.64 -20.42 10.26
N THR A 156 6.30 -20.53 10.16
CA THR A 156 5.42 -20.72 11.32
C THR A 156 5.76 -21.97 12.15
N PRO A 157 6.00 -23.16 11.55
CA PRO A 157 6.33 -24.36 12.32
C PRO A 157 7.72 -24.32 12.96
N ARG A 158 8.61 -23.43 12.50
CA ARG A 158 10.01 -23.32 12.98
C ARG A 158 10.24 -22.15 13.93
N LEU A 159 9.20 -21.44 14.35
CA LEU A 159 9.32 -20.33 15.31
C LEU A 159 10.20 -20.66 16.54
N PRO A 160 10.11 -21.85 17.19
CA PRO A 160 10.99 -22.19 18.30
C PRO A 160 12.49 -22.14 17.98
N LYS A 161 12.89 -22.40 16.73
CA LYS A 161 14.29 -22.31 16.28
C LYS A 161 14.66 -20.90 15.82
N ILE A 162 13.69 -20.15 15.31
CA ILE A 162 13.91 -18.82 14.75
C ILE A 162 14.01 -17.76 15.84
N ILE A 163 13.22 -17.89 16.91
CA ILE A 163 13.22 -16.92 18.03
C ILE A 163 14.64 -16.69 18.59
N PRO A 164 15.44 -17.72 18.95
CA PRO A 164 16.81 -17.50 19.41
C PRO A 164 17.70 -16.77 18.39
N MET A 165 17.54 -17.06 17.09
CA MET A 165 18.31 -16.40 16.03
C MET A 165 17.96 -14.91 15.91
N ILE A 166 16.69 -14.56 16.08
CA ILE A 166 16.23 -13.17 16.11
C ILE A 166 16.75 -12.47 17.36
N MET A 167 16.70 -13.12 18.53
CA MET A 167 17.18 -12.53 19.78
C MET A 167 18.67 -12.24 19.77
N ASP A 168 19.48 -13.14 19.21
CA ASP A 168 20.92 -12.92 18.99
C ASP A 168 21.17 -11.66 18.14
N GLU A 169 20.50 -11.55 16.99
CA GLU A 169 20.67 -10.40 16.11
C GLU A 169 20.12 -9.11 16.73
N LEU A 170 18.99 -9.15 17.42
CA LEU A 170 18.44 -7.98 18.12
C LEU A 170 19.38 -7.52 19.23
N THR A 171 19.97 -8.42 20.01
CA THR A 171 20.94 -8.08 21.07
C THR A 171 22.16 -7.36 20.50
N LEU A 172 22.67 -7.81 19.35
CA LEU A 172 23.73 -7.12 18.63
C LEU A 172 23.26 -5.76 18.11
N SER A 173 22.08 -5.72 17.49
CA SER A 173 21.53 -4.53 16.83
C SER A 173 21.21 -3.42 17.82
N PHE A 174 20.68 -3.76 19.00
CA PHE A 174 20.40 -2.78 20.07
C PHE A 174 21.66 -2.02 20.48
N LYS A 175 22.82 -2.69 20.59
CA LYS A 175 24.10 -2.04 20.92
C LYS A 175 24.57 -1.07 19.84
N GLN A 176 24.18 -1.29 18.59
CA GLN A 176 24.55 -0.43 17.46
C GLN A 176 23.58 0.75 17.29
N VAL A 177 22.27 0.50 17.44
CA VAL A 177 21.22 1.49 17.23
C VAL A 177 21.05 2.39 18.46
N LEU A 178 21.27 1.86 19.65
CA LEU A 178 21.22 2.55 20.93
C LEU A 178 22.60 2.49 21.62
N PRO A 179 23.58 3.27 21.15
CA PRO A 179 24.97 3.19 21.61
C PRO A 179 25.20 3.87 22.98
N ALA A 180 24.20 3.88 23.85
CA ALA A 180 24.36 4.43 25.20
C ALA A 180 25.26 3.49 26.02
N GLU A 181 26.50 3.92 26.26
CA GLU A 181 27.46 3.20 27.11
C GLU A 181 27.19 3.44 28.61
N ASP A 182 26.52 4.54 28.95
CA ASP A 182 26.16 4.98 30.32
C ASP A 182 24.65 5.22 30.47
N ASP A 183 24.17 5.46 31.69
CA ASP A 183 22.79 5.89 32.03
C ASP A 183 22.42 7.31 31.51
N SER A 184 23.13 7.80 30.49
CA SER A 184 22.90 9.11 29.89
C SER A 184 21.68 9.10 28.95
N TRP A 185 20.87 10.15 29.02
CA TRP A 185 19.75 10.34 28.09
C TRP A 185 20.26 10.77 26.70
N PHE A 186 19.69 10.20 25.65
CA PHE A 186 19.95 10.62 24.27
C PHE A 186 18.66 10.63 23.44
N PRO A 187 18.53 11.57 22.49
CA PRO A 187 17.36 11.65 21.63
C PRO A 187 17.38 10.53 20.58
N VAL A 188 16.24 9.91 20.35
CA VAL A 188 16.06 8.87 19.33
C VAL A 188 14.82 9.17 18.50
N ASN A 189 14.91 8.93 17.19
CA ASN A 189 13.72 8.85 16.34
C ASN A 189 13.15 7.42 16.44
N PRO A 190 11.94 7.22 17.01
CA PRO A 190 11.40 5.88 17.22
C PRO A 190 11.24 5.07 15.93
N TYR A 191 10.84 5.73 14.83
CA TYR A 191 10.64 5.06 13.55
C TYR A 191 11.97 4.54 12.98
N GLU A 192 12.99 5.39 12.90
CA GLU A 192 14.31 4.99 12.38
C GLU A 192 14.96 3.92 13.26
N MET A 193 14.83 4.03 14.59
CA MET A 193 15.29 3.00 15.53
C MET A 193 14.66 1.64 15.24
N VAL A 194 13.33 1.60 15.20
CA VAL A 194 12.60 0.35 14.96
C VAL A 194 12.88 -0.17 13.56
N LEU A 195 12.94 0.69 12.55
CA LEU A 195 13.25 0.32 11.17
C LEU A 195 14.61 -0.38 11.07
N HIS A 196 15.64 0.14 11.74
CA HIS A 196 16.96 -0.50 11.77
C HIS A 196 16.93 -1.86 12.49
N LEU A 197 16.30 -1.93 13.67
CA LEU A 197 16.17 -3.17 14.43
C LEU A 197 15.41 -4.25 13.64
N SER A 198 14.28 -3.87 13.04
CA SER A 198 13.43 -4.78 12.25
C SER A 198 14.12 -5.22 10.96
N SER A 199 14.86 -4.34 10.29
CA SER A 199 15.61 -4.65 9.08
C SER A 199 16.66 -5.74 9.34
N ARG A 200 17.41 -5.62 10.43
CA ARG A 200 18.45 -6.59 10.80
C ARG A 200 17.87 -7.92 11.23
N ALA A 201 16.83 -7.90 12.08
CA ALA A 201 16.10 -9.10 12.48
C ALA A 201 15.48 -9.82 11.27
N ALA A 202 14.85 -9.09 10.35
CA ALA A 202 14.29 -9.65 9.12
C ALA A 202 15.39 -10.22 8.22
N ALA A 203 16.49 -9.51 8.01
CA ALA A 203 17.63 -10.00 7.23
C ALA A 203 18.19 -11.31 7.83
N ARG A 204 18.27 -11.43 9.15
CA ARG A 204 18.73 -12.67 9.82
C ARG A 204 17.86 -13.87 9.46
N VAL A 205 16.53 -13.69 9.43
CA VAL A 205 15.59 -14.76 9.04
C VAL A 205 15.62 -15.04 7.54
N PHE A 206 15.84 -14.01 6.72
CA PHE A 206 15.67 -14.12 5.28
C PHE A 206 16.91 -14.63 4.54
N VAL A 207 18.08 -14.16 4.91
CA VAL A 207 19.35 -14.43 4.20
C VAL A 207 20.42 -15.06 5.09
N GLY A 208 20.19 -15.09 6.40
CA GLY A 208 21.13 -15.69 7.36
C GLY A 208 22.46 -14.96 7.44
N GLU A 209 23.40 -15.56 8.18
CA GLU A 209 24.79 -15.08 8.24
C GLU A 209 25.61 -15.57 7.05
N PRO A 210 26.65 -14.81 6.63
CA PRO A 210 27.07 -13.51 7.18
C PRO A 210 26.29 -12.31 6.58
N ILE A 211 25.46 -12.54 5.56
CA ILE A 211 24.84 -11.48 4.75
C ILE A 211 23.96 -10.54 5.58
N CYS A 212 23.25 -11.05 6.58
CA CYS A 212 22.40 -10.22 7.45
C CYS A 212 23.16 -9.16 8.25
N ARG A 213 24.49 -9.30 8.39
CA ARG A 213 25.37 -8.35 9.09
C ARG A 213 26.21 -7.50 8.12
N ASP A 214 26.04 -7.67 6.81
CA ASP A 214 26.71 -6.83 5.83
C ASP A 214 25.99 -5.46 5.76
N GLU A 215 26.67 -4.43 6.28
CA GLU A 215 26.19 -3.05 6.27
C GLU A 215 25.90 -2.51 4.87
N ILE A 216 26.64 -2.98 3.86
CA ILE A 216 26.38 -2.58 2.46
C ILE A 216 25.06 -3.19 2.00
N PHE A 217 24.84 -4.48 2.27
CA PHE A 217 23.58 -5.15 1.97
C PHE A 217 22.39 -4.48 2.68
N LEU A 218 22.49 -4.21 3.97
CA LEU A 218 21.41 -3.59 4.76
C LEU A 218 21.07 -2.19 4.23
N LYS A 219 22.07 -1.32 4.03
CA LYS A 219 21.88 0.03 3.50
C LYS A 219 21.32 0.02 2.08
N THR A 220 21.80 -0.90 1.24
CA THR A 220 21.32 -1.02 -0.15
C THR A 220 19.88 -1.50 -0.17
N THR A 221 19.50 -2.46 0.69
CA THR A 221 18.13 -2.98 0.80
C THR A 221 17.16 -1.89 1.27
N ALA A 222 17.54 -1.11 2.28
CA ALA A 222 16.73 0.01 2.77
C ALA A 222 16.55 1.10 1.69
N SER A 223 17.64 1.47 1.00
CA SER A 223 17.61 2.47 -0.07
C SER A 223 16.81 2.00 -1.29
N TYR A 224 16.95 0.72 -1.65
CA TYR A 224 16.15 0.07 -2.69
C TYR A 224 14.66 0.17 -2.39
N SER A 225 14.25 -0.17 -1.17
CA SER A 225 12.85 -0.08 -0.76
C SER A 225 12.29 1.35 -0.92
N ARG A 226 13.03 2.37 -0.46
CA ARG A 226 12.64 3.78 -0.62
C ARG A 226 12.49 4.17 -2.09
N ASN A 227 13.49 3.85 -2.91
CA ASN A 227 13.50 4.15 -4.33
C ASN A 227 12.36 3.43 -5.09
N VAL A 228 12.00 2.22 -4.68
CA VAL A 228 10.82 1.50 -5.20
C VAL A 228 9.53 2.23 -4.85
N PHE A 229 9.33 2.65 -3.60
CA PHE A 229 8.13 3.42 -3.21
C PHE A 229 8.03 4.75 -3.96
N ASP A 230 9.14 5.46 -4.13
CA ASP A 230 9.19 6.70 -4.91
C ASP A 230 8.87 6.45 -6.39
N SER A 231 9.34 5.32 -6.94
CA SER A 231 9.03 4.88 -8.30
C SER A 231 7.55 4.55 -8.46
N ILE A 232 6.95 3.82 -7.53
CA ILE A 232 5.50 3.51 -7.52
C ILE A 232 4.69 4.81 -7.45
N SER A 233 5.03 5.68 -6.51
CA SER A 233 4.35 6.97 -6.27
C SER A 233 4.42 7.87 -7.51
N THR A 234 5.59 7.96 -8.14
CA THR A 234 5.79 8.73 -9.37
C THR A 234 5.04 8.11 -10.55
N SER A 235 5.10 6.78 -10.68
CA SER A 235 4.41 6.06 -11.75
C SER A 235 2.91 6.30 -11.71
N ARG A 236 2.31 6.23 -10.52
CA ARG A 236 0.88 6.43 -10.33
C ARG A 236 0.43 7.87 -10.58
N ARG A 237 1.32 8.87 -10.45
CA ARG A 237 1.00 10.27 -10.79
C ARG A 237 1.08 10.54 -12.30
N LEU A 238 2.07 9.97 -12.97
CA LEU A 238 2.30 10.19 -14.41
C LEU A 238 1.45 9.26 -15.29
N GLY A 239 0.98 8.14 -14.75
CA GLY A 239 0.31 7.09 -15.52
C GLY A 239 1.32 6.20 -16.27
N LEU A 240 0.95 4.93 -16.47
CA LEU A 240 1.86 3.87 -16.95
C LEU A 240 2.58 4.21 -18.27
N LEU A 241 1.88 4.82 -19.23
CA LEU A 241 2.46 5.16 -20.54
C LEU A 241 3.60 6.19 -20.44
N LEU A 242 3.42 7.21 -19.60
CA LEU A 242 4.45 8.23 -19.39
C LEU A 242 5.59 7.66 -18.54
N THR A 243 5.29 6.80 -17.58
CA THR A 243 6.33 6.13 -16.77
C THR A 243 7.18 5.18 -17.59
N SER A 244 6.63 4.41 -18.53
CA SER A 244 7.46 3.53 -19.37
C SER A 244 8.42 4.30 -20.27
N PHE A 245 8.02 5.49 -20.72
CA PHE A 245 8.88 6.35 -21.57
C PHE A 245 9.89 7.17 -20.76
N LEU A 246 9.48 7.74 -19.62
CA LEU A 246 10.29 8.63 -18.79
C LEU A 246 10.98 7.94 -17.62
N GLY A 247 10.62 6.69 -17.31
CA GLY A 247 11.09 5.95 -16.13
C GLY A 247 12.59 5.76 -16.11
N THR A 248 13.24 5.66 -17.28
CA THR A 248 14.71 5.63 -17.37
C THR A 248 15.36 6.95 -16.91
N TRP A 249 14.63 8.06 -16.92
CA TRP A 249 15.11 9.38 -16.54
C TRP A 249 14.73 9.76 -15.09
N VAL A 250 13.88 8.96 -14.43
CA VAL A 250 13.57 9.12 -13.02
C VAL A 250 14.72 8.56 -12.19
N PRO A 251 15.45 9.37 -11.40
CA PRO A 251 16.61 8.91 -10.65
C PRO A 251 16.30 7.72 -9.73
N ALA A 252 15.17 7.75 -9.04
CA ALA A 252 14.73 6.66 -8.15
C ALA A 252 14.59 5.32 -8.88
N VAL A 253 14.04 5.30 -10.10
CA VAL A 253 13.91 4.06 -10.90
C VAL A 253 15.28 3.55 -11.32
N ARG A 254 16.18 4.44 -11.74
CA ARG A 254 17.55 4.08 -12.13
C ARG A 254 18.32 3.51 -10.94
N GLU A 255 18.31 4.21 -9.81
CA GLU A 255 18.97 3.76 -8.59
C GLU A 255 18.40 2.45 -8.07
N ALA A 256 17.07 2.28 -8.07
CA ALA A 256 16.43 1.02 -7.71
C ALA A 256 16.92 -0.15 -8.59
N ARG A 257 17.10 0.08 -9.91
CA ARG A 257 17.63 -0.95 -10.83
C ARG A 257 19.09 -1.31 -10.52
N GLU A 258 19.92 -0.32 -10.22
CA GLU A 258 21.33 -0.53 -9.86
C GLU A 258 21.45 -1.29 -8.52
N GLN A 259 20.68 -0.87 -7.52
CA GLN A 259 20.59 -1.51 -6.21
C GLN A 259 20.06 -2.95 -6.33
N LEU A 260 19.03 -3.16 -7.15
CA LEU A 260 18.50 -4.49 -7.47
C LEU A 260 19.56 -5.39 -8.08
N LEU A 261 20.34 -4.87 -9.04
CA LEU A 261 21.40 -5.65 -9.70
C LEU A 261 22.50 -6.06 -8.70
N TYR A 262 22.92 -5.15 -7.82
CA TYR A 262 23.89 -5.46 -6.76
C TYR A 262 23.38 -6.59 -5.87
N ILE A 263 22.17 -6.46 -5.32
CA ILE A 263 21.62 -7.43 -4.38
C ILE A 263 21.35 -8.77 -5.08
N GLN A 264 20.84 -8.76 -6.32
CA GLN A 264 20.68 -9.96 -7.11
C GLN A 264 22.01 -10.68 -7.33
N THR A 265 23.08 -9.95 -7.61
CA THR A 265 24.41 -10.53 -7.79
C THR A 265 24.92 -11.17 -6.51
N LEU A 266 24.77 -10.48 -5.37
CA LEU A 266 25.16 -10.99 -4.05
C LEU A 266 24.41 -12.28 -3.68
N LEU A 267 23.07 -12.24 -3.72
CA LEU A 267 22.25 -13.38 -3.32
C LEU A 267 22.30 -14.53 -4.32
N ALA A 268 22.37 -14.26 -5.64
CA ALA A 268 22.56 -15.32 -6.63
C ALA A 268 23.93 -15.99 -6.48
N GLY A 269 24.96 -15.23 -6.10
CA GLY A 269 26.27 -15.76 -5.71
C GLY A 269 26.17 -16.70 -4.51
N GLU A 270 25.42 -16.30 -3.48
CA GLU A 270 25.18 -17.14 -2.31
C GLU A 270 24.43 -18.43 -2.66
N VAL A 271 23.38 -18.36 -3.50
CA VAL A 271 22.67 -19.56 -3.98
C VAL A 271 23.62 -20.53 -4.69
N LYS A 272 24.51 -20.04 -5.55
CA LYS A 272 25.51 -20.87 -6.24
C LYS A 272 26.48 -21.49 -5.25
N ARG A 273 27.01 -20.70 -4.30
CA ARG A 273 27.93 -21.17 -3.25
C ARG A 273 27.31 -22.29 -2.41
N ARG A 274 26.04 -22.14 -2.01
CA ARG A 274 25.30 -23.18 -1.25
C ARG A 274 25.13 -24.47 -2.05
N ARG A 275 24.85 -24.37 -3.36
CA ARG A 275 24.75 -25.54 -4.25
C ARG A 275 26.07 -26.29 -4.40
N GLU A 276 27.18 -25.58 -4.44
CA GLU A 276 28.52 -26.17 -4.48
C GLU A 276 28.92 -26.84 -3.16
N ARG A 277 28.28 -26.46 -2.04
CA ARG A 277 28.58 -26.93 -0.68
C ARG A 277 27.34 -27.47 0.04
N PRO A 278 26.72 -28.55 -0.45
CA PRO A 278 25.46 -29.07 0.09
C PRO A 278 25.56 -29.64 1.52
N LYS A 279 26.77 -29.74 2.08
CA LYS A 279 27.00 -30.15 3.47
C LYS A 279 26.78 -29.02 4.47
N GLU A 280 26.83 -27.77 4.02
CA GLU A 280 26.53 -26.62 4.88
C GLU A 280 25.00 -26.53 5.05
N THR A 281 24.54 -26.52 6.30
CA THR A 281 23.11 -26.42 6.61
C THR A 281 22.71 -24.97 6.81
N HIS A 282 21.74 -24.52 6.05
CA HIS A 282 21.12 -23.20 6.18
C HIS A 282 19.65 -23.37 6.58
N ASP A 283 19.15 -22.52 7.48
CA ASP A 283 17.73 -22.53 7.89
C ASP A 283 17.16 -21.12 7.84
N ASP A 284 17.18 -20.55 6.63
CA ASP A 284 16.70 -19.20 6.31
C ASP A 284 15.73 -19.25 5.12
N PHE A 285 15.01 -18.14 4.90
CA PHE A 285 14.01 -18.04 3.84
C PHE A 285 14.57 -18.33 2.44
N LEU A 286 15.80 -17.89 2.14
CA LEU A 286 16.46 -18.16 0.88
C LEU A 286 16.64 -19.66 0.66
N GLN A 287 17.10 -20.39 1.69
CA GLN A 287 17.21 -21.86 1.63
C GLN A 287 15.84 -22.52 1.47
N TRP A 288 14.81 -22.03 2.17
CA TRP A 288 13.47 -22.59 2.05
C TRP A 288 12.90 -22.46 0.64
N CYS A 289 13.16 -21.33 -0.03
CA CYS A 289 12.79 -21.14 -1.42
C CYS A 289 13.60 -22.06 -2.35
N MET A 290 14.90 -22.25 -2.10
CA MET A 290 15.72 -23.21 -2.84
C MET A 290 15.18 -24.64 -2.74
N ASP A 291 14.77 -25.06 -1.54
CA ASP A 291 14.28 -26.42 -1.28
C ASP A 291 12.88 -26.67 -1.87
N LEU A 292 12.05 -25.63 -1.96
CA LEU A 292 10.64 -25.73 -2.36
C LEU A 292 10.40 -25.37 -3.83
N ALA A 293 11.39 -24.82 -4.53
CA ALA A 293 11.30 -24.50 -5.95
C ALA A 293 10.96 -25.75 -6.77
N ARG A 294 9.97 -25.64 -7.66
CA ARG A 294 9.46 -26.77 -8.47
C ARG A 294 9.81 -26.65 -9.95
N THR A 295 10.00 -25.44 -10.44
CA THR A 295 10.33 -25.16 -11.84
C THR A 295 11.79 -24.70 -11.97
N GLU A 296 12.35 -24.85 -13.17
CA GLU A 296 13.71 -24.35 -13.46
C GLU A 296 13.80 -22.82 -13.29
N GLU A 297 12.74 -22.10 -13.67
CA GLU A 297 12.62 -20.65 -13.50
C GLU A 297 12.63 -20.25 -12.02
N GLU A 298 11.86 -20.96 -11.19
CA GLU A 298 11.85 -20.75 -9.74
C GLU A 298 13.20 -21.06 -9.10
N ALA A 299 13.87 -22.10 -9.59
CA ALA A 299 15.18 -22.51 -9.12
C ALA A 299 16.32 -21.65 -9.68
N GLU A 300 16.07 -20.69 -10.58
CA GLU A 300 17.12 -19.83 -11.08
C GLU A 300 17.67 -18.94 -9.94
N PRO A 301 19.01 -18.87 -9.75
CA PRO A 301 19.60 -18.07 -8.67
C PRO A 301 19.14 -16.61 -8.65
N LYS A 302 18.96 -16.01 -9.84
CA LYS A 302 18.49 -14.63 -9.98
C LYS A 302 17.03 -14.48 -9.57
N SER A 303 16.17 -15.45 -9.91
CA SER A 303 14.76 -15.48 -9.52
C SER A 303 14.59 -15.62 -8.00
N LEU A 304 15.35 -16.53 -7.38
CA LEU A 304 15.38 -16.68 -5.92
C LEU A 304 15.84 -15.40 -5.22
N ALA A 305 16.92 -14.79 -5.71
CA ALA A 305 17.44 -13.53 -5.18
C ALA A 305 16.43 -12.39 -5.28
N HIS A 306 15.80 -12.23 -6.45
CA HIS A 306 14.79 -11.21 -6.68
C HIS A 306 13.60 -11.37 -5.73
N ARG A 307 13.11 -12.61 -5.57
CA ARG A 307 11.98 -12.93 -4.70
C ARG A 307 12.29 -12.67 -3.22
N THR A 308 13.46 -13.12 -2.75
CA THR A 308 13.90 -12.87 -1.37
C THR A 308 14.00 -11.37 -1.09
N LEU A 309 14.58 -10.59 -2.01
CA LEU A 309 14.70 -9.14 -1.85
C LEU A 309 13.33 -8.45 -1.84
N GLY A 310 12.44 -8.81 -2.77
CA GLY A 310 11.12 -8.20 -2.88
C GLY A 310 10.31 -8.37 -1.60
N ILE A 311 10.28 -9.59 -1.04
CA ILE A 311 9.57 -9.86 0.21
C ILE A 311 10.23 -9.13 1.39
N LEU A 312 11.54 -9.25 1.54
CA LEU A 312 12.28 -8.61 2.63
C LEU A 312 12.06 -7.08 2.63
N SER A 313 12.21 -6.44 1.47
CA SER A 313 12.20 -4.97 1.36
C SER A 313 10.81 -4.35 1.37
N MET A 314 9.79 -5.03 0.82
CA MET A 314 8.46 -4.45 0.65
C MET A 314 7.46 -4.96 1.69
N ALA A 315 7.47 -6.26 1.99
CA ALA A 315 6.40 -6.87 2.78
C ALA A 315 6.70 -6.88 4.28
N VAL A 316 7.97 -7.03 4.66
CA VAL A 316 8.35 -7.32 6.06
C VAL A 316 8.78 -6.07 6.82
N VAL A 317 9.78 -5.36 6.31
CA VAL A 317 10.49 -4.34 7.11
C VAL A 317 9.60 -3.15 7.48
N HIS A 318 8.90 -2.55 6.50
CA HIS A 318 8.12 -1.33 6.72
C HIS A 318 6.84 -1.54 7.52
N THR A 319 6.14 -2.64 7.27
CA THR A 319 4.90 -2.97 8.00
C THR A 319 5.20 -3.21 9.48
N THR A 320 6.26 -3.96 9.80
CA THR A 320 6.73 -4.14 11.18
C THR A 320 7.20 -2.82 11.78
N ALA A 321 7.97 -2.00 11.04
CA ALA A 321 8.47 -0.73 11.55
C ALA A 321 7.33 0.23 11.93
N MET A 322 6.33 0.39 11.05
CA MET A 322 5.15 1.22 11.33
C MET A 322 4.35 0.68 12.52
N ALA A 323 4.05 -0.63 12.53
CA ALA A 323 3.26 -1.25 13.60
C ALA A 323 3.92 -1.09 14.98
N SER A 324 5.22 -1.38 15.06
CA SER A 324 5.98 -1.23 16.30
C SER A 324 6.18 0.24 16.70
N THR A 325 6.27 1.16 15.74
CA THR A 325 6.33 2.60 16.04
C THR A 325 5.03 3.11 16.65
N HIS A 326 3.87 2.73 16.09
CA HIS A 326 2.56 3.06 16.67
C HIS A 326 2.45 2.50 18.10
N LEU A 327 2.86 1.25 18.31
CA LEU A 327 2.88 0.63 19.63
C LEU A 327 3.74 1.41 20.64
N LEU A 328 4.93 1.87 20.24
CA LEU A 328 5.78 2.69 21.10
C LEU A 328 5.09 3.99 21.50
N PHE A 329 4.44 4.68 20.56
CA PHE A 329 3.70 5.90 20.87
C PHE A 329 2.51 5.65 21.81
N ASP A 330 1.77 4.57 21.59
CA ASP A 330 0.65 4.19 22.47
C ASP A 330 1.15 3.90 23.90
N ILE A 331 2.27 3.18 24.06
CA ILE A 331 2.90 2.91 25.36
C ILE A 331 3.39 4.19 26.03
N ILE A 332 4.02 5.10 25.28
CA ILE A 332 4.54 6.36 25.84
C ILE A 332 3.39 7.30 26.27
N SER A 333 2.21 7.17 25.67
CA SER A 333 1.06 8.01 25.98
C SER A 333 0.35 7.65 27.30
N ASP A 334 0.59 6.45 27.84
CA ASP A 334 -0.08 5.94 29.04
C ASP A 334 0.93 5.21 29.96
N ALA A 335 1.26 5.85 31.09
CA ALA A 335 2.20 5.32 32.06
C ALA A 335 1.69 4.06 32.79
N ASP A 336 0.39 3.99 33.08
CA ASP A 336 -0.22 2.84 33.76
C ASP A 336 -0.18 1.61 32.83
N LEU A 337 -0.44 1.81 31.53
CA LEU A 337 -0.24 0.79 30.50
C LEU A 337 1.21 0.32 30.44
N ALA A 338 2.17 1.26 30.41
CA ALA A 338 3.59 0.93 30.36
C ALA A 338 4.03 0.09 31.59
N ASP A 339 3.54 0.42 32.78
CA ASP A 339 3.86 -0.30 34.00
C ASP A 339 3.22 -1.69 34.04
N SER A 340 1.96 -1.81 33.62
CA SER A 340 1.26 -3.09 33.48
C SER A 340 2.01 -4.06 32.54
N LEU A 341 2.49 -3.56 31.39
CA LEU A 341 3.30 -4.36 30.46
C LEU A 341 4.65 -4.77 31.03
N ARG A 342 5.30 -3.90 31.81
CA ARG A 342 6.55 -4.25 32.51
C ARG A 342 6.33 -5.32 33.56
N GLU A 343 5.24 -5.26 34.30
CA GLU A 343 4.88 -6.28 35.28
C GLU A 343 4.61 -7.64 34.61
N GLU A 344 3.86 -7.65 33.50
CA GLU A 344 3.66 -8.85 32.68
C GLU A 344 5.00 -9.45 32.25
N GLN A 345 5.90 -8.63 31.68
CA GLN A 345 7.21 -9.09 31.23
C GLN A 345 8.07 -9.63 32.38
N LYS A 346 8.13 -8.93 33.53
CA LYS A 346 8.87 -9.40 34.72
C LYS A 346 8.35 -10.74 35.24
N SER A 347 7.03 -10.96 35.18
CA SER A 347 6.42 -12.20 35.67
C SER A 347 6.74 -13.41 34.79
N LEU A 348 6.80 -13.20 33.47
CA LEU A 348 6.99 -14.25 32.46
C LEU A 348 8.47 -14.50 32.12
N LEU A 349 9.30 -13.46 32.13
CA LEU A 349 10.71 -13.49 31.73
C LEU A 349 11.63 -13.41 32.96
N LYS A 350 11.49 -14.36 33.89
CA LYS A 350 12.30 -14.40 35.13
C LYS A 350 13.80 -14.47 34.87
N ASP A 351 14.19 -15.15 33.81
CA ASP A 351 15.58 -15.35 33.38
C ASP A 351 15.99 -14.36 32.28
N GLY A 352 15.23 -13.29 32.08
CA GLY A 352 15.49 -12.25 31.07
C GLY A 352 15.06 -12.62 29.65
N TRP A 353 15.33 -11.70 28.71
CA TRP A 353 14.94 -11.82 27.30
C TRP A 353 15.72 -12.91 26.56
N ASP A 354 16.94 -13.26 26.99
CA ASP A 354 17.75 -14.30 26.37
C ASP A 354 17.11 -15.70 26.47
N SER A 355 16.25 -15.89 27.47
CA SER A 355 15.55 -17.15 27.73
C SER A 355 14.13 -17.18 27.15
N ILE A 356 13.78 -16.22 26.29
CA ILE A 356 12.43 -16.13 25.72
C ILE A 356 12.11 -17.35 24.85
N THR A 357 10.91 -17.91 25.06
CA THR A 357 10.40 -19.02 24.28
C THR A 357 9.13 -18.63 23.53
N GLN A 358 8.73 -19.45 22.55
CA GLN A 358 7.44 -19.28 21.89
C GLN A 358 6.28 -19.31 22.91
N GLN A 359 6.36 -20.17 23.93
CA GLN A 359 5.34 -20.23 24.98
C GLN A 359 5.31 -18.94 25.78
N SER A 360 6.47 -18.37 26.14
CA SER A 360 6.56 -17.09 26.85
C SER A 360 5.86 -15.98 26.05
N MET A 361 6.08 -15.93 24.73
CA MET A 361 5.41 -14.95 23.84
C MET A 361 3.89 -15.14 23.81
N LEU A 362 3.40 -16.39 23.77
CA LEU A 362 1.96 -16.69 23.76
C LEU A 362 1.25 -16.33 25.08
N GLU A 363 1.98 -16.31 26.20
CA GLU A 363 1.43 -15.90 27.49
C GLU A 363 1.45 -14.38 27.74
N MET A 364 2.11 -13.58 26.88
CA MET A 364 2.11 -12.11 26.94
C MET A 364 0.77 -11.53 26.44
N LYS A 365 -0.30 -11.77 27.21
CA LYS A 365 -1.69 -11.46 26.84
C LYS A 365 -1.96 -9.95 26.78
N GLN A 366 -1.37 -9.17 27.68
CA GLN A 366 -1.52 -7.72 27.67
C GLN A 366 -0.80 -7.11 26.48
N LEU A 367 0.43 -7.56 26.20
CA LEU A 367 1.14 -7.12 24.99
C LEU A 367 0.37 -7.49 23.72
N ASP A 368 -0.17 -8.71 23.61
CA ASP A 368 -1.01 -9.11 22.47
C ASP A 368 -2.28 -8.26 22.35
N SER A 369 -2.93 -7.94 23.47
CA SER A 369 -4.09 -7.04 23.48
C SER A 369 -3.73 -5.64 22.98
N LEU A 370 -2.62 -5.07 23.44
CA LEU A 370 -2.13 -3.77 22.98
C LEU A 370 -1.80 -3.81 21.48
N MET A 371 -1.10 -4.86 21.00
CA MET A 371 -0.79 -5.05 19.58
C MET A 371 -2.04 -5.00 18.72
N ARG A 372 -3.11 -5.68 19.14
CA ARG A 372 -4.39 -5.67 18.43
C ARG A 372 -5.07 -4.31 18.45
N GLU A 373 -5.10 -3.63 19.60
CA GLU A 373 -5.77 -2.35 19.74
C GLU A 373 -5.06 -1.23 18.97
N SER A 374 -3.73 -1.18 19.06
CA SER A 374 -2.90 -0.25 18.29
C SER A 374 -3.13 -0.42 16.79
N GLN A 375 -3.17 -1.66 16.29
CA GLN A 375 -3.44 -1.93 14.87
C GLN A 375 -4.91 -1.69 14.47
N ARG A 376 -5.86 -1.78 15.40
CA ARG A 376 -7.27 -1.44 15.16
C ARG A 376 -7.44 0.07 14.94
N VAL A 377 -6.70 0.88 15.70
CA VAL A 377 -6.77 2.35 15.66
C VAL A 377 -5.85 2.94 14.60
N ASN A 378 -4.64 2.39 14.46
CA ASN A 378 -3.56 2.86 13.60
C ASN A 378 -3.09 1.73 12.66
N PRO A 379 -3.94 1.27 11.73
CA PRO A 379 -3.58 0.18 10.80
C PRO A 379 -2.44 0.63 9.87
N VAL A 380 -1.57 -0.31 9.50
CA VAL A 380 -0.47 -0.07 8.54
C VAL A 380 -0.94 0.19 7.10
N GLY A 381 -2.22 -0.03 6.81
CA GLY A 381 -2.82 0.23 5.51
C GLY A 381 -4.35 0.21 5.55
N GLU A 382 -4.97 0.99 4.68
CA GLU A 382 -6.43 1.19 4.62
C GLU A 382 -7.18 0.02 3.96
N CYS A 383 -6.51 -0.71 3.05
CA CYS A 383 -7.09 -1.80 2.27
C CYS A 383 -6.12 -2.98 2.21
N MET A 384 -6.26 -3.93 3.14
CA MET A 384 -5.31 -5.05 3.29
C MET A 384 -5.73 -6.34 2.57
N LEU A 385 -7.01 -6.46 2.17
CA LEU A 385 -7.54 -7.61 1.44
C LEU A 385 -7.83 -7.20 -0.02
N THR A 386 -6.80 -7.11 -0.85
CA THR A 386 -6.95 -6.76 -2.28
C THR A 386 -7.04 -8.03 -3.14
N ARG A 387 -7.86 -7.98 -4.20
CA ARG A 387 -8.05 -9.05 -5.19
C ARG A 387 -8.27 -8.44 -6.56
N PHE A 388 -7.75 -9.08 -7.59
CA PHE A 388 -7.97 -8.70 -8.98
C PHE A 388 -9.13 -9.54 -9.53
N ALA A 389 -10.17 -8.89 -10.01
CA ALA A 389 -11.31 -9.58 -10.63
C ALA A 389 -10.95 -9.96 -12.08
N LEU A 390 -10.80 -11.26 -12.34
CA LEU A 390 -10.48 -11.79 -13.67
C LEU A 390 -11.73 -11.96 -14.57
N SER A 391 -12.91 -11.97 -13.96
CA SER A 391 -14.20 -12.10 -14.64
C SER A 391 -15.29 -11.37 -13.86
N ASP A 392 -16.39 -11.05 -14.53
CA ASP A 392 -17.56 -10.45 -13.90
C ASP A 392 -18.11 -11.39 -12.81
N LEU A 393 -18.07 -10.94 -11.56
CA LEU A 393 -18.51 -11.70 -10.38
C LEU A 393 -20.05 -11.71 -10.25
N MET A 394 -20.76 -12.03 -11.33
CA MET A 394 -22.22 -12.10 -11.33
C MET A 394 -22.79 -13.44 -10.81
N ALA A 395 -21.96 -14.48 -10.67
CA ALA A 395 -22.47 -15.87 -10.64
C ALA A 395 -22.23 -16.70 -9.37
N THR A 396 -21.61 -16.18 -8.30
CA THR A 396 -21.23 -17.03 -7.15
C THR A 396 -21.49 -16.47 -5.76
N THR A 397 -21.90 -15.22 -5.64
CA THR A 397 -22.15 -14.56 -4.34
C THR A 397 -23.42 -13.73 -4.46
N ASN A 398 -24.16 -13.52 -3.35
CA ASN A 398 -25.31 -12.61 -3.29
C ASN A 398 -24.88 -11.12 -3.39
N ILE A 399 -23.84 -10.86 -4.16
CA ILE A 399 -23.20 -9.57 -4.36
C ILE A 399 -23.35 -9.29 -5.85
N GLU A 400 -24.39 -8.54 -6.20
CA GLU A 400 -24.50 -7.95 -7.53
C GLU A 400 -23.45 -6.83 -7.63
N PHE A 401 -22.52 -6.95 -8.58
CA PHE A 401 -21.52 -5.91 -8.90
C PHE A 401 -21.92 -5.15 -10.16
#